data_AF-A0A660ZC62-F1
#
_entry.id   AF-A0A660ZC62-F1
#
_cell.length_a   1.000
_cell.length_b   1.000
_cell.length_c   1.000
_cell.angle_alpha   90.00
_cell.angle_beta   90.00
_cell.angle_gamma   90.00
#
_symmetry.space_group_name_H-M   'P 1'
#
loop_
_entity.id
_entity.type
_entity.pdbx_description
1 polymer ?
#
loop_
_entity_poly.entity_id
_entity_poly.type
_entity_poly.pdbx_seq_one_letter_code
_entity_poly.pdbx_strand_id
1 'polypeptide(L)'
;EKIKIFNKILNQKRGKKEKIYSIHEPKVYCVSKGKEHKKYEFGSKVSIVLTKQSGIIVGAYSLEKNDYDGHTLPRALEQCEELRGKLPKVAIVDRGYKGRKKIGETEILLPGAPRKNSSEYEKRKARARFRRRAAIEPIIGHLKTDYRMERNFLKGITGDSINLMLAAAAFNFKKLMRKLKNFFGFFYMNSQINIFQFSRNLSHWEGSILLSPMPKTTF
;
A
#
# COMPACT_ATOMS: atom_id res chain seq x y z
N GLU A 1 37.39 -12.34 -1.79
CA GLU A 1 35.95 -12.58 -1.54
C GLU A 1 35.32 -13.61 -2.48
N LYS A 2 35.43 -13.47 -3.81
CA LYS A 2 34.87 -14.42 -4.81
C LYS A 2 35.24 -15.89 -4.58
N ILE A 3 36.49 -16.19 -4.24
CA ILE A 3 36.96 -17.56 -3.95
C ILE A 3 36.18 -18.19 -2.77
N LYS A 4 35.82 -17.41 -1.74
CA LYS A 4 35.00 -17.90 -0.61
C LYS A 4 33.59 -18.29 -1.07
N ILE A 5 33.00 -17.54 -2.00
CA ILE A 5 31.68 -17.83 -2.59
C ILE A 5 31.76 -19.14 -3.38
N PHE A 6 32.77 -19.31 -4.24
CA PHE A 6 32.97 -20.55 -5.00
C PHE A 6 33.14 -21.77 -4.08
N ASN A 7 34.00 -21.66 -3.06
CA ASN A 7 34.18 -22.73 -2.07
C ASN A 7 32.87 -23.05 -1.33
N LYS A 8 32.06 -22.04 -0.99
CA LYS A 8 30.75 -22.27 -0.38
C LYS A 8 29.81 -22.99 -1.35
N ILE A 9 29.79 -22.61 -2.63
CA ILE A 9 28.97 -23.26 -3.66
C ILE A 9 29.35 -24.74 -3.82
N LEU A 10 30.65 -25.05 -3.95
CA LEU A 10 31.16 -26.42 -4.11
C LEU A 10 30.83 -27.30 -2.90
N ASN A 11 30.88 -26.74 -1.68
CA ASN A 11 30.61 -27.48 -0.44
C ASN A 11 29.12 -27.54 -0.04
N GLN A 12 28.19 -27.04 -0.86
CA GLN A 12 26.76 -27.06 -0.56
C GLN A 12 26.16 -28.46 -0.77
N LYS A 13 25.49 -28.98 0.25
CA LYS A 13 24.78 -30.26 0.20
C LYS A 13 23.27 -30.09 0.06
N ARG A 14 22.58 -31.12 -0.44
CA ARG A 14 21.11 -31.21 -0.44
C ARG A 14 20.62 -31.12 1.02
N GLY A 15 19.60 -30.31 1.31
CA GLY A 15 19.09 -30.08 2.68
C GLY A 15 19.76 -28.99 3.53
N LYS A 16 20.94 -28.47 3.14
CA LYS A 16 21.60 -27.39 3.90
C LYS A 16 20.81 -26.07 3.78
N LYS A 17 20.69 -25.34 4.90
CA LYS A 17 20.11 -23.98 4.96
C LYS A 17 21.09 -22.95 4.35
N GLU A 18 20.57 -21.79 3.93
CA GLU A 18 21.35 -20.64 3.41
C GLU A 18 22.25 -20.96 2.19
N LYS A 19 21.62 -21.50 1.14
CA LYS A 19 22.29 -21.77 -0.14
C LYS A 19 22.48 -20.50 -0.95
N ILE A 20 23.60 -20.44 -1.66
CA ILE A 20 23.88 -19.46 -2.70
C ILE A 20 23.20 -19.94 -3.98
N TYR A 21 22.27 -19.14 -4.49
CA TYR A 21 21.55 -19.39 -5.74
C TYR A 21 22.09 -18.56 -6.91
N SER A 22 22.79 -17.46 -6.63
CA SER A 22 23.42 -16.60 -7.64
C SER A 22 24.81 -16.17 -7.19
N ILE A 23 25.79 -16.27 -8.08
CA ILE A 23 27.17 -15.79 -7.83
C ILE A 23 27.21 -14.25 -7.80
N HIS A 24 26.38 -13.62 -8.64
CA HIS A 24 26.31 -12.17 -8.75
C HIS A 24 25.53 -11.52 -7.61
N GLU A 25 24.56 -12.25 -7.06
CA GLU A 25 23.75 -11.83 -5.90
C GLU A 25 23.69 -12.94 -4.84
N PRO A 26 24.74 -13.13 -4.02
CA PRO A 26 24.83 -14.25 -3.07
C PRO A 26 23.78 -14.22 -1.95
N LYS A 27 23.13 -13.06 -1.74
CA LYS A 27 22.11 -12.86 -0.70
C LYS A 27 20.70 -13.19 -1.18
N VAL A 28 20.50 -13.44 -2.47
CA VAL A 28 19.22 -13.91 -3.01
C VAL A 28 18.91 -15.31 -2.50
N TYR A 29 17.66 -15.53 -2.10
CA TYR A 29 17.18 -16.83 -1.67
C TYR A 29 16.02 -17.33 -2.51
N CYS A 30 15.80 -18.63 -2.42
CA CYS A 30 14.69 -19.31 -3.06
C CYS A 30 13.47 -19.33 -2.13
N VAL A 31 12.33 -18.87 -2.63
CA VAL A 31 11.03 -18.91 -1.99
C VAL A 31 10.18 -19.93 -2.72
N SER A 32 9.72 -20.95 -1.99
CA SER A 32 8.74 -21.91 -2.53
C SER A 32 7.40 -21.20 -2.71
N LYS A 33 6.91 -21.19 -3.95
CA LYS A 33 5.55 -20.81 -4.26
C LYS A 33 4.71 -22.08 -4.21
N GLY A 34 3.65 -22.07 -3.42
CA GLY A 34 2.64 -23.14 -3.41
C GLY A 34 1.78 -23.19 -4.69
N LYS A 35 2.37 -22.87 -5.85
CA LYS A 35 1.74 -22.86 -7.17
C LYS A 35 2.34 -23.98 -8.01
N GLU A 36 1.48 -24.69 -8.75
CA GLU A 36 1.87 -25.86 -9.53
C GLU A 36 2.79 -25.54 -10.71
N HIS A 37 2.49 -24.48 -11.46
CA HIS A 37 3.22 -24.08 -12.68
C HIS A 37 4.54 -23.32 -12.43
N LYS A 38 4.71 -22.70 -11.25
CA LYS A 38 5.95 -22.03 -10.82
C LYS A 38 6.15 -22.30 -9.34
N LYS A 39 6.90 -23.36 -9.04
CA LYS A 39 7.14 -23.87 -7.68
C LYS A 39 8.11 -23.01 -6.87
N TYR A 40 8.96 -22.23 -7.52
CA TYR A 40 10.01 -21.44 -6.87
C TYR A 40 10.15 -20.06 -7.49
N GLU A 41 10.42 -19.08 -6.65
CA GLU A 41 10.90 -17.76 -7.05
C GLU A 41 12.20 -17.44 -6.34
N PHE A 42 13.07 -16.70 -7.01
CA PHE A 42 14.35 -16.24 -6.48
C PHE A 42 14.28 -14.74 -6.31
N GLY A 43 14.62 -14.26 -5.12
CA GLY A 43 14.71 -12.84 -4.83
C GLY A 43 14.91 -12.56 -3.35
N SER A 44 14.72 -11.29 -3.00
CA SER A 44 14.54 -10.84 -1.61
C SER A 44 13.05 -10.74 -1.29
N LYS A 45 12.72 -10.89 -0.01
CA LYS A 45 11.36 -10.71 0.49
C LYS A 45 11.24 -9.31 1.05
N VAL A 46 10.04 -8.78 0.90
CA VAL A 46 9.72 -7.44 1.36
C VAL A 46 8.46 -7.49 2.20
N SER A 47 8.38 -6.62 3.18
CA SER A 47 7.19 -6.38 4.00
C SER A 47 6.58 -5.05 3.60
N ILE A 48 5.30 -5.05 3.26
CA ILE A 48 4.57 -3.85 2.83
C ILE A 48 3.42 -3.62 3.80
N VAL A 49 3.37 -2.41 4.37
CA VAL A 49 2.35 -1.98 5.32
C VAL A 49 1.42 -0.98 4.64
N LEU A 50 0.13 -1.28 4.67
CA LEU A 50 -0.91 -0.49 4.00
C LEU A 50 -1.94 0.00 5.00
N THR A 51 -2.36 1.24 4.83
CA THR A 51 -3.55 1.78 5.51
C THR A 51 -4.82 1.05 5.04
N LYS A 52 -5.68 0.65 5.98
CA LYS A 52 -6.90 -0.13 5.67
C LYS A 52 -7.90 0.62 4.79
N GLN A 53 -8.07 1.93 5.02
CA GLN A 53 -9.13 2.70 4.37
C GLN A 53 -8.71 3.21 3.01
N SER A 54 -7.56 3.89 2.95
CA SER A 54 -7.09 4.55 1.75
C SER A 54 -6.16 3.65 0.93
N GLY A 55 -5.53 2.62 1.49
CA GLY A 55 -4.56 1.79 0.77
C GLY A 55 -3.31 2.57 0.37
N ILE A 56 -2.92 3.57 1.16
CA ILE A 56 -1.62 4.25 1.12
C ILE A 56 -0.59 3.34 1.79
N ILE A 57 0.59 3.23 1.19
CA ILE A 57 1.73 2.51 1.74
C ILE A 57 2.36 3.37 2.84
N VAL A 58 2.51 2.82 4.04
CA VAL A 58 3.07 3.50 5.22
C VAL A 58 4.24 2.74 5.84
N GLY A 59 4.68 1.68 5.17
CA GLY A 59 5.86 0.90 5.51
C GLY A 59 6.22 0.03 4.32
N ALA A 60 7.50 -0.04 4.01
CA ALA A 60 8.06 -0.81 2.92
C ALA A 60 9.49 -1.22 3.34
N TYR A 61 9.60 -2.43 3.88
CA TYR A 61 10.83 -2.92 4.50
C TYR A 61 11.39 -4.11 3.71
N SER A 62 12.65 -4.04 3.33
CA SER A 62 13.35 -5.16 2.67
C SER A 62 13.95 -6.09 3.71
N LEU A 63 13.69 -7.39 3.60
CA LEU A 63 14.21 -8.41 4.51
C LEU A 63 15.52 -8.97 3.97
N GLU A 64 16.56 -8.89 4.79
CA GLU A 64 17.89 -9.40 4.43
C GLU A 64 17.95 -10.93 4.36
N LYS A 65 17.12 -11.60 5.16
CA LYS A 65 17.06 -13.05 5.29
C LYS A 65 15.64 -13.55 5.09
N ASN A 66 15.52 -14.81 4.68
CA ASN A 66 14.23 -15.49 4.57
C ASN A 66 13.71 -15.92 5.95
N ASP A 67 13.49 -14.95 6.83
CA ASP A 67 12.94 -15.19 8.15
C ASP A 67 11.45 -15.49 8.05
N TYR A 68 10.96 -16.23 9.05
CA TYR A 68 9.55 -16.53 9.20
C TYR A 68 8.73 -15.25 9.35
N ASP A 69 7.60 -15.15 8.64
CA ASP A 69 6.77 -13.94 8.57
C ASP A 69 6.38 -13.38 9.94
N GLY A 70 6.06 -14.24 10.90
CA GLY A 70 5.69 -13.79 12.25
C GLY A 70 6.80 -13.00 12.97
N HIS A 71 8.07 -13.23 12.60
CA HIS A 71 9.23 -12.59 13.24
C HIS A 71 9.62 -11.27 12.55
N THR A 72 9.09 -10.99 11.36
CA THR A 72 9.41 -9.78 10.58
C THR A 72 8.49 -8.61 10.92
N LEU A 73 7.34 -8.90 11.55
CA LEU A 73 6.32 -7.92 11.89
C LEU A 73 6.79 -6.79 12.82
N PRO A 74 7.62 -7.02 13.87
CA PRO A 74 8.15 -5.95 14.70
C PRO A 74 8.91 -4.88 13.90
N ARG A 75 9.80 -5.31 12.99
CA ARG A 75 10.59 -4.38 12.14
C ARG A 75 9.70 -3.57 11.20
N ALA A 76 8.67 -4.20 10.64
CA ALA A 76 7.71 -3.49 9.79
C ALA A 76 6.87 -2.46 10.57
N LEU A 77 6.56 -2.74 11.84
CA LEU A 77 5.85 -1.81 12.72
C LEU A 77 6.76 -0.65 13.18
N GLU A 78 8.01 -0.93 13.51
CA GLU A 78 9.05 0.06 13.84
C GLU A 78 9.21 1.07 12.69
N GLN A 79 9.42 0.60 11.46
CA GLN A 79 9.49 1.49 10.29
C GLN A 79 8.20 2.29 10.08
N CYS A 80 7.02 1.68 10.31
CA CYS A 80 5.74 2.37 10.21
C CYS A 80 5.59 3.48 11.26
N GLU A 81 6.12 3.26 12.46
CA GLU A 81 6.17 4.25 13.53
C GLU A 81 7.09 5.40 13.17
N GLU A 82 8.31 5.12 12.71
CA GLU A 82 9.27 6.15 12.25
C GLU A 82 8.66 7.04 11.15
N LEU A 83 8.02 6.43 10.16
CA LEU A 83 7.44 7.16 9.01
C LEU A 83 6.18 7.96 9.37
N ARG A 84 5.43 7.56 10.41
CA ARG A 84 4.16 8.20 10.78
C ARG A 84 4.20 8.99 12.09
N GLY A 85 5.27 8.85 12.87
CA GLY A 85 5.37 9.31 14.25
C GLY A 85 4.40 8.60 15.23
N LYS A 86 3.75 7.50 14.82
CA LYS A 86 2.82 6.76 15.70
C LYS A 86 2.57 5.32 15.27
N LEU A 87 2.51 4.43 16.24
CA LEU A 87 2.11 3.04 16.05
C LEU A 87 0.63 2.90 15.65
N PRO A 88 0.29 1.92 14.79
CA PRO A 88 -1.09 1.56 14.55
C PRO A 88 -1.68 0.86 15.78
N LYS A 89 -2.92 1.18 16.15
CA LYS A 89 -3.61 0.44 17.24
C LYS A 89 -3.86 -1.03 16.90
N VAL A 90 -4.09 -1.31 15.61
CA VAL A 90 -4.45 -2.64 15.10
C VAL A 90 -3.74 -2.90 13.79
N ALA A 91 -3.03 -4.01 13.68
CA ALA A 91 -2.46 -4.55 12.46
C ALA A 91 -3.25 -5.80 12.01
N ILE A 92 -3.73 -5.80 10.77
CA ILE A 92 -4.45 -6.94 10.18
C ILE A 92 -3.46 -7.66 9.27
N VAL A 93 -3.14 -8.91 9.60
CA VAL A 93 -2.09 -9.67 8.91
C VAL A 93 -2.63 -10.97 8.31
N ASP A 94 -1.85 -11.58 7.43
CA ASP A 94 -2.18 -12.86 6.81
C ASP A 94 -1.99 -14.03 7.78
N ARG A 95 -2.58 -15.18 7.42
CA ARG A 95 -2.44 -16.43 8.18
C ARG A 95 -0.98 -16.90 8.31
N GLY A 96 -0.08 -16.41 7.45
CA GLY A 96 1.36 -16.69 7.52
C GLY A 96 2.04 -16.09 8.76
N TYR A 97 1.49 -15.01 9.32
CA TYR A 97 2.05 -14.28 10.47
C TYR A 97 1.62 -14.88 11.82
N LYS A 98 1.60 -16.21 11.94
CA LYS A 98 1.21 -16.86 13.22
C LYS A 98 2.21 -16.47 14.32
N GLY A 99 1.71 -16.40 15.55
CA GLY A 99 2.52 -16.14 16.72
C GLY A 99 1.90 -15.06 17.60
N ARG A 100 2.61 -13.93 17.74
CA ARG A 100 2.28 -12.87 18.70
C ARG A 100 0.95 -12.21 18.39
N LYS A 101 0.05 -12.15 19.39
CA LYS A 101 -1.24 -11.44 19.31
C LYS A 101 -1.13 -9.94 19.56
N LYS A 102 -0.01 -9.49 20.15
CA LYS A 102 0.26 -8.08 20.46
C LYS A 102 1.76 -7.83 20.31
N ILE A 103 2.11 -6.68 19.73
CA ILE A 103 3.50 -6.20 19.61
C ILE A 103 3.50 -4.75 20.06
N GLY A 104 4.20 -4.43 21.15
CA GLY A 104 4.08 -3.13 21.81
C GLY A 104 2.62 -2.87 22.17
N GLU A 105 2.07 -1.74 21.70
CA GLU A 105 0.65 -1.40 21.85
C GLU A 105 -0.24 -1.91 20.71
N THR A 106 0.34 -2.42 19.64
CA THR A 106 -0.38 -2.84 18.43
C THR A 106 -1.02 -4.22 18.61
N GLU A 107 -2.34 -4.31 18.45
CA GLU A 107 -3.05 -5.60 18.40
C GLU A 107 -2.90 -6.25 17.02
N ILE A 108 -2.51 -7.52 16.98
CA ILE A 108 -2.33 -8.30 15.74
C ILE A 108 -3.56 -9.18 15.50
N LEU A 109 -4.29 -8.90 14.42
CA LEU A 109 -5.50 -9.63 14.04
C LEU A 109 -5.24 -10.56 12.86
N LEU A 110 -5.42 -11.86 13.10
CA LEU A 110 -5.37 -12.91 12.08
C LEU A 110 -6.79 -13.36 11.69
N PRO A 111 -7.03 -13.70 10.41
CA PRO A 111 -8.29 -14.28 9.98
C PRO A 111 -8.44 -15.72 10.47
N GLY A 112 -9.30 -15.91 11.48
CA GLY A 112 -9.65 -17.20 12.07
C GLY A 112 -11.14 -17.54 11.96
N ALA A 113 -11.51 -18.76 12.35
CA ALA A 113 -12.90 -19.14 12.50
C ALA A 113 -13.58 -18.27 13.59
N PRO A 114 -14.83 -17.84 13.39
CA PRO A 114 -15.57 -17.17 14.44
C PRO A 114 -15.73 -18.09 15.66
N ARG A 115 -15.83 -17.51 16.86
CA ARG A 115 -16.07 -18.30 18.07
C ARG A 115 -17.48 -18.92 17.97
N LYS A 116 -17.66 -20.11 18.57
CA LYS A 116 -18.94 -20.84 18.53
C LYS A 116 -20.14 -19.99 18.96
N ASN A 117 -19.94 -19.11 19.94
CA ASN A 117 -21.00 -18.27 20.52
C ASN A 117 -20.99 -16.82 19.97
N SER A 118 -20.25 -16.54 18.90
CA SER A 118 -20.22 -15.19 18.33
C SER A 118 -21.57 -14.82 17.72
N SER A 119 -22.09 -13.64 18.07
CA SER A 119 -23.29 -13.08 17.44
C SER A 119 -23.07 -12.84 15.94
N GLU A 120 -24.14 -12.89 15.14
CA GLU A 120 -24.08 -12.55 13.71
C GLU A 120 -23.51 -11.15 13.46
N TYR A 121 -23.76 -10.21 14.38
CA TYR A 121 -23.17 -8.87 14.33
C TYR A 121 -21.64 -8.92 14.39
N GLU A 122 -21.08 -9.69 15.33
CA GLU A 122 -19.63 -9.85 15.49
C GLU A 122 -19.01 -10.51 14.27
N LYS A 123 -19.65 -11.58 13.76
CA LYS A 123 -19.22 -12.26 12.54
C LYS A 123 -19.22 -11.30 11.35
N ARG A 124 -20.25 -10.47 11.20
CA ARG A 124 -20.32 -9.45 10.13
C ARG A 124 -19.22 -8.39 10.27
N LYS A 125 -18.97 -7.90 11.49
CA LYS A 125 -17.90 -6.93 11.77
C LYS A 125 -16.52 -7.50 11.47
N ALA A 126 -16.26 -8.76 11.85
CA ALA A 126 -15.02 -9.46 11.51
C ALA A 126 -14.87 -9.63 9.99
N ARG A 127 -15.91 -10.14 9.30
CA ARG A 127 -15.93 -10.28 7.83
C ARG A 127 -15.61 -8.95 7.14
N ALA A 128 -16.28 -7.86 7.52
CA ALA A 128 -16.03 -6.53 6.94
C ALA A 128 -14.60 -6.05 7.18
N ARG A 129 -14.00 -6.35 8.34
CA ARG A 129 -12.62 -6.01 8.66
C ARG A 129 -11.63 -6.72 7.74
N PHE A 130 -11.79 -8.03 7.52
CA PHE A 130 -10.89 -8.82 6.70
C PHE A 130 -11.13 -8.69 5.19
N ARG A 131 -12.34 -8.30 4.73
CA ARG A 131 -12.60 -8.01 3.30
C ARG A 131 -11.69 -6.92 2.75
N ARG A 132 -11.45 -5.85 3.52
CA ARG A 132 -10.55 -4.75 3.11
C ARG A 132 -9.09 -5.21 2.93
N ARG A 133 -8.66 -6.25 3.66
CA ARG A 133 -7.31 -6.86 3.50
C ARG A 133 -7.13 -7.46 2.10
N ALA A 134 -8.21 -7.94 1.46
CA ALA A 134 -8.13 -8.52 0.12
C ALA A 134 -7.58 -7.53 -0.94
N ALA A 135 -7.57 -6.22 -0.65
CA ALA A 135 -6.95 -5.21 -1.51
C ALA A 135 -5.41 -5.23 -1.49
N ILE A 136 -4.76 -5.91 -0.53
CA ILE A 136 -3.30 -6.01 -0.46
C ILE A 136 -2.73 -6.74 -1.68
N GLU A 137 -3.33 -7.86 -2.07
CA GLU A 137 -2.85 -8.67 -3.20
C GLU A 137 -2.87 -7.89 -4.54
N PRO A 138 -3.97 -7.20 -4.91
CA PRO A 138 -3.95 -6.29 -6.06
C PRO A 138 -2.88 -5.21 -5.97
N ILE A 139 -2.64 -4.62 -4.79
CA ILE A 139 -1.62 -3.58 -4.62
C ILE A 139 -0.22 -4.15 -4.82
N ILE A 140 0.08 -5.33 -4.27
CA ILE A 140 1.34 -6.03 -4.52
C ILE A 140 1.48 -6.38 -6.01
N GLY A 141 0.40 -6.80 -6.65
CA GLY A 141 0.35 -6.99 -8.10
C GLY A 141 0.76 -5.74 -8.87
N HIS A 142 0.12 -4.59 -8.56
CA HIS A 142 0.47 -3.30 -9.15
C HIS A 142 1.93 -2.93 -8.89
N LEU A 143 2.43 -3.10 -7.66
CA LEU A 143 3.84 -2.82 -7.34
C LEU A 143 4.79 -3.63 -8.24
N LYS A 144 4.48 -4.91 -8.48
CA LYS A 144 5.26 -5.78 -9.35
C LYS A 144 5.22 -5.33 -10.81
N THR A 145 4.04 -5.11 -11.37
CA THR A 145 3.86 -4.83 -12.81
C THR A 145 4.15 -3.37 -13.17
N ASP A 146 3.65 -2.43 -12.37
CA ASP A 146 3.60 -1.01 -12.72
C ASP A 146 4.76 -0.20 -12.10
N TYR A 147 5.39 -0.72 -11.04
CA TYR A 147 6.43 -0.02 -10.27
C TYR A 147 7.73 -0.81 -10.14
N ARG A 148 8.00 -1.73 -11.08
CA ARG A 148 9.30 -2.42 -11.24
C ARG A 148 9.75 -3.23 -10.00
N MET A 149 8.80 -3.74 -9.21
CA MET A 149 9.12 -4.70 -8.14
C MET A 149 9.27 -6.14 -8.64
N GLU A 150 8.89 -6.45 -9.88
CA GLU A 150 9.09 -7.79 -10.45
C GLU A 150 10.57 -8.09 -10.77
N ARG A 151 11.33 -7.07 -11.18
CA ARG A 151 12.75 -7.21 -11.49
C ARG A 151 13.51 -5.99 -10.96
N ASN A 152 14.38 -6.20 -9.99
CA ASN A 152 15.26 -5.17 -9.49
C ASN A 152 16.55 -5.09 -10.34
N PHE A 153 16.93 -3.87 -10.70
CA PHE A 153 18.17 -3.58 -11.45
C PHE A 153 19.28 -3.01 -10.55
N LEU A 154 18.96 -2.69 -9.30
CA LEU A 154 19.91 -2.23 -8.31
C LEU A 154 20.58 -3.42 -7.61
N LYS A 155 21.85 -3.23 -7.22
CA LYS A 155 22.70 -4.31 -6.73
C LYS A 155 22.61 -4.46 -5.21
N GLY A 156 22.55 -5.70 -4.74
CA GLY A 156 22.58 -6.08 -3.33
C GLY A 156 21.36 -5.63 -2.53
N ILE A 157 21.38 -5.93 -1.23
CA ILE A 157 20.29 -5.62 -0.28
C ILE A 157 19.96 -4.13 -0.24
N THR A 158 20.98 -3.27 -0.29
CA THR A 158 20.78 -1.82 -0.32
C THR A 158 20.01 -1.41 -1.56
N GLY A 159 20.37 -1.97 -2.73
CA GLY A 159 19.63 -1.78 -3.98
C GLY A 159 18.19 -2.28 -3.90
N ASP A 160 17.97 -3.44 -3.28
CA ASP A 160 16.61 -3.97 -3.03
C ASP A 160 15.76 -3.02 -2.18
N SER A 161 16.34 -2.49 -1.10
CA SER A 161 15.66 -1.53 -0.23
C SER A 161 15.33 -0.23 -0.97
N ILE A 162 16.27 0.32 -1.75
CA ILE A 162 16.06 1.54 -2.53
C ILE A 162 14.94 1.34 -3.57
N ASN A 163 14.99 0.25 -4.35
CA ASN A 163 13.96 -0.04 -5.35
C ASN A 163 12.58 -0.17 -4.70
N LEU A 164 12.49 -0.87 -3.57
CA LEU A 164 11.26 -1.02 -2.80
C LEU A 164 10.70 0.32 -2.32
N MET A 165 11.54 1.16 -1.71
CA MET A 165 11.13 2.47 -1.20
C MET A 165 10.66 3.39 -2.34
N LEU A 166 11.39 3.41 -3.46
CA LEU A 166 11.00 4.21 -4.63
C LEU A 166 9.70 3.71 -5.26
N ALA A 167 9.50 2.40 -5.38
CA ALA A 167 8.26 1.81 -5.87
C ALA A 167 7.06 2.18 -4.98
N ALA A 168 7.24 2.09 -3.65
CA ALA A 168 6.23 2.47 -2.68
C ALA A 168 5.90 3.98 -2.73
N ALA A 169 6.92 4.83 -2.83
CA ALA A 169 6.75 6.27 -2.96
C ALA A 169 6.02 6.64 -4.26
N ALA A 170 6.44 6.07 -5.40
CA ALA A 170 5.80 6.29 -6.68
C ALA A 170 4.32 5.87 -6.67
N PHE A 171 3.99 4.74 -6.03
CA PHE A 171 2.61 4.30 -5.86
C PHE A 171 1.79 5.32 -5.05
N ASN A 172 2.34 5.82 -3.95
CA ASN A 172 1.70 6.84 -3.12
C ASN A 172 1.51 8.17 -3.88
N PHE A 173 2.52 8.62 -4.62
CA PHE A 173 2.43 9.84 -5.43
C PHE A 173 1.39 9.74 -6.53
N LYS A 174 1.31 8.61 -7.26
CA LYS A 174 0.25 8.39 -8.25
C LYS A 174 -1.14 8.49 -7.62
N LYS A 175 -1.28 8.03 -6.37
CA LYS A 175 -2.54 8.11 -5.63
C LYS A 175 -2.88 9.53 -5.19
N LEU A 176 -1.87 10.29 -4.76
CA LEU A 176 -2.00 11.71 -4.46
C LEU A 176 -2.41 12.49 -5.71
N MET A 177 -1.72 12.29 -6.83
CA MET A 177 -2.03 12.92 -8.12
C MET A 177 -3.48 12.65 -8.57
N ARG A 178 -3.97 11.42 -8.41
CA ARG A 178 -5.39 11.09 -8.70
C ARG A 178 -6.36 11.88 -7.82
N LYS A 179 -6.05 12.05 -6.52
CA LYS A 179 -6.87 12.86 -5.63
C LYS A 179 -6.85 14.34 -6.02
N LEU A 180 -5.67 14.88 -6.31
CA LEU A 180 -5.51 16.26 -6.76
C LEU A 180 -6.27 16.51 -8.07
N LYS A 181 -6.14 15.60 -9.06
CA LYS A 181 -6.91 15.67 -10.31
C LYS A 181 -8.41 15.74 -10.05
N ASN A 182 -8.93 14.90 -9.16
CA ASN A 182 -10.37 14.90 -8.84
C ASN A 182 -10.79 16.18 -8.10
N PHE A 183 -9.94 16.68 -7.20
CA PHE A 183 -10.19 17.93 -6.47
C PHE A 183 -10.25 19.13 -7.42
N PHE A 184 -9.26 19.29 -8.29
CA PHE A 184 -9.25 20.37 -9.29
C PHE A 184 -10.35 20.20 -10.33
N GLY A 185 -10.66 18.97 -10.75
CA GLY A 185 -11.78 18.71 -11.66
C GLY A 185 -13.13 19.07 -11.05
N PHE A 186 -13.34 18.77 -9.77
CA PHE A 186 -14.53 19.19 -9.04
C PHE A 186 -14.63 20.72 -8.94
N PHE A 187 -13.53 21.40 -8.62
CA PHE A 187 -13.50 22.86 -8.57
C PHE A 187 -13.81 23.49 -9.93
N TYR A 188 -13.21 22.97 -11.00
CA TYR A 188 -13.45 23.42 -12.36
C TYR A 188 -14.92 23.23 -12.77
N MET A 189 -15.53 22.09 -12.49
CA MET A 189 -16.95 21.87 -12.80
C MET A 189 -17.86 22.84 -12.04
N ASN A 190 -17.59 23.09 -10.76
CA ASN A 190 -18.41 24.03 -9.97
C ASN A 190 -18.25 25.48 -10.43
N SER A 191 -17.05 25.90 -10.82
CA SER A 191 -16.87 27.25 -11.36
C SER A 191 -17.64 27.45 -12.68
N GLN A 192 -17.66 26.44 -13.55
CA GLN A 192 -18.46 26.48 -14.79
C GLN A 192 -19.97 26.56 -14.49
N ILE A 193 -20.48 25.80 -13.52
CA ILE A 193 -21.89 25.86 -13.11
C ILE A 193 -22.25 27.25 -12.57
N ASN A 194 -21.40 27.84 -11.72
CA ASN A 194 -21.63 29.18 -11.17
C ASN A 194 -21.62 30.26 -12.26
N ILE A 195 -20.69 30.19 -13.21
CA ILE A 195 -20.64 31.10 -14.36
C ILE A 195 -21.90 30.93 -15.22
N PHE A 196 -22.33 29.69 -15.49
CA PHE A 196 -23.55 29.41 -16.24
C PHE A 196 -24.81 29.94 -15.53
N GLN A 197 -24.94 29.73 -14.21
CA GLN A 197 -26.05 30.27 -13.42
C GLN A 197 -26.03 31.80 -13.38
N PHE A 198 -24.85 32.42 -13.24
CA PHE A 198 -24.69 33.86 -13.30
C PHE A 198 -25.11 34.42 -14.67
N SER A 199 -24.68 33.79 -15.77
CA SER A 199 -25.08 34.17 -17.13
C SER A 199 -26.59 34.03 -17.36
N ARG A 200 -27.22 32.97 -16.82
CA ARG A 200 -28.68 32.80 -16.84
C ARG A 200 -29.40 33.89 -16.05
N ASN A 201 -28.89 34.25 -14.87
CA ASN A 201 -29.47 35.32 -14.08
C ASN A 201 -29.35 36.66 -14.82
N LEU A 202 -28.20 36.99 -15.42
CA LEU A 202 -28.03 38.18 -16.27
C LEU A 202 -29.04 38.23 -17.43
N SER A 203 -29.23 37.13 -18.17
CA SER A 203 -30.23 37.07 -19.24
C SER A 203 -31.67 37.25 -18.75
N HIS A 204 -31.96 36.96 -17.48
CA HIS A 204 -33.27 37.19 -16.87
C HIS A 204 -33.49 38.68 -16.49
N TRP A 205 -32.40 39.40 -16.20
CA TRP A 205 -32.43 40.84 -15.89
C TRP A 205 -32.57 41.71 -17.15
N GLU A 206 -32.03 41.29 -18.30
CA GLU A 206 -32.18 42.02 -19.57
C GLU A 206 -33.62 42.10 -20.08
N GLY A 207 -34.53 41.23 -19.61
CA GLY A 207 -35.95 41.22 -19.98
C GLY A 207 -36.90 41.98 -19.06
N SER A 208 -36.42 42.58 -17.96
CA SER A 208 -37.29 43.18 -16.93
C SER A 208 -36.95 44.66 -16.69
N ILE A 209 -37.81 45.58 -17.14
CA ILE A 209 -37.68 47.03 -16.95
C ILE A 209 -38.58 47.47 -15.78
N LEU A 210 -38.00 48.11 -14.75
CA LEU A 210 -38.74 48.82 -13.72
C LEU A 210 -38.90 50.28 -14.12
N LEU A 211 -40.12 50.67 -14.51
CA LEU A 211 -40.51 52.06 -14.73
C LEU A 211 -41.25 52.57 -13.49
N SER A 212 -40.70 53.59 -12.86
CA SER A 212 -41.39 54.37 -11.82
C SER A 212 -41.57 55.80 -12.34
N PRO A 213 -42.80 56.34 -12.39
CA PRO A 213 -43.02 57.72 -12.79
C PRO A 213 -42.48 58.66 -11.71
N MET A 214 -41.59 59.57 -12.12
CA MET A 214 -41.08 60.64 -11.26
C MET A 214 -42.02 61.85 -11.35
N PRO A 215 -42.53 62.39 -10.23
CA PRO A 215 -43.40 63.56 -10.27
C PRO A 215 -42.60 64.79 -10.72
N LYS A 216 -43.13 65.53 -11.69
CA LYS A 216 -42.55 66.81 -12.11
C LYS A 216 -42.83 67.86 -11.05
N THR A 217 -41.78 68.42 -10.47
CA THR A 217 -41.87 69.61 -9.64
C THR A 217 -41.98 70.82 -10.57
N THR A 218 -43.15 71.43 -10.63
CA THR A 218 -43.34 72.79 -11.17
C THR A 218 -43.18 73.77 -10.02
N PHE A 219 -42.37 74.82 -10.24
CA PHE A 219 -42.18 75.95 -9.34
C PHE A 219 -43.50 76.61 -8.94
#